data_AF-A0A1X2IPC2-F1
#
_entry.id   AF-A0A1X2IPC2-F1
#
_cell.length_a   1.000
_cell.length_b   1.000
_cell.length_c   1.000
_cell.angle_alpha   90.00
_cell.angle_beta   90.00
_cell.angle_gamma   90.00
#
_symmetry.space_group_name_H-M   'P 1'
#
loop_
_entity.id
_entity.type
_entity.pdbx_description
1 polymer ?
#
loop_
_entity_poly.entity_id
_entity_poly.type
_entity_poly.pdbx_seq_one_letter_code
_entity_poly.pdbx_strand_id
1 'polypeptide(L)'
;MDHDNKILARNIYKEYRQTRTKIGEEAANAQYIHGQANQYFLLIVDFFLLQTIVATTSGNTDRTQLALRPAVQFLSSESFLQGYGQYIADALDCYEELEHEIASQARQFDERQQVFRGFIYLPTRCIIIKTIIKHRPLEFDQIMDYLLKSLQHLPTKHALYLSDTVYAMVETQPQNAHRVRYKLSELRILPSLVIHLTVAFCNDDYVDFLNGVFNLQPSWFLQQSSTSGASLTKIKTSIIQELSDYIDAISTSAPTMIQEQPPLPVNITAIIRALCGLVAFFGVKMTDQEIQQCLFLMANDASEK
;
A
#
# COMPACT_ATOMS: atom_id res chain seq x y z
N MET A 1 6.66 -2.29 26.18
CA MET A 1 5.90 -1.49 27.15
C MET A 1 5.32 -2.44 28.15
N ASP A 2 5.34 -2.03 29.42
CA ASP A 2 4.89 -2.80 30.57
C ASP A 2 3.43 -3.26 30.44
N HIS A 3 3.10 -4.46 30.95
CA HIS A 3 1.73 -5.00 30.98
C HIS A 3 0.77 -4.04 31.70
N ASP A 4 1.27 -3.41 32.77
CA ASP A 4 0.54 -2.43 33.57
C ASP A 4 0.18 -1.17 32.77
N ASN A 5 1.05 -0.74 31.85
CA ASN A 5 0.77 0.40 30.97
C ASN A 5 -0.35 0.11 29.97
N LYS A 6 -0.48 -1.13 29.50
CA LYS A 6 -1.58 -1.55 28.62
C LYS A 6 -2.91 -1.59 29.39
N ILE A 7 -2.93 -2.14 30.61
CA ILE A 7 -4.14 -2.16 31.45
C ILE A 7 -4.59 -0.74 31.79
N LEU A 8 -3.65 0.12 32.19
CA LEU A 8 -3.95 1.52 32.48
C LEU A 8 -4.54 2.23 31.26
N ALA A 9 -3.95 2.05 30.07
CA ALA A 9 -4.44 2.63 28.83
C ALA A 9 -5.87 2.16 28.49
N ARG A 10 -6.18 0.87 28.67
CA ARG A 10 -7.53 0.32 28.47
C ARG A 10 -8.56 1.01 29.37
N ASN A 11 -8.24 1.18 30.66
CA ASN A 11 -9.15 1.82 31.61
C ASN A 11 -9.39 3.29 31.28
N ILE A 12 -8.31 4.04 31.01
CA ILE A 12 -8.41 5.46 30.61
C ILE A 12 -9.22 5.58 29.32
N TYR A 13 -9.04 4.68 28.37
CA TYR A 13 -9.81 4.69 27.12
C TYR A 13 -11.31 4.49 27.34
N LYS A 14 -11.71 3.54 28.20
CA LYS A 14 -13.12 3.34 28.54
C LYS A 14 -13.74 4.60 29.18
N GLU A 15 -13.02 5.22 30.10
CA GLU A 15 -13.44 6.48 30.74
C GLU A 15 -13.56 7.63 29.72
N TYR A 16 -12.56 7.76 28.84
CA TYR A 16 -12.58 8.73 27.74
C TYR A 16 -13.80 8.52 26.83
N ARG A 17 -14.06 7.28 26.40
CA ARG A 17 -15.19 6.95 25.51
C ARG A 17 -16.53 7.30 26.14
N GLN A 18 -16.73 6.96 27.42
CA GLN A 18 -17.94 7.33 28.15
C GLN A 18 -18.04 8.85 28.35
N THR A 19 -16.94 9.51 28.69
CA THR A 19 -16.91 10.96 28.93
C THR A 19 -17.22 11.74 27.65
N ARG A 20 -16.63 11.35 26.51
CA ARG A 20 -16.90 11.96 25.19
C ARG A 20 -18.39 11.98 24.86
N THR A 21 -19.13 10.91 25.18
CA THR A 21 -20.59 10.90 24.94
C THR A 21 -21.37 11.86 25.84
N LYS A 22 -20.85 12.17 27.03
CA LYS A 22 -21.50 13.03 28.03
C LYS A 22 -21.19 14.52 27.81
N ILE A 23 -19.93 14.86 27.56
CA ILE A 23 -19.46 16.26 27.53
C ILE A 23 -19.05 16.75 26.13
N GLY A 24 -19.11 15.89 25.12
CA GLY A 24 -18.67 16.19 23.76
C GLY A 24 -17.19 15.93 23.52
N GLU A 25 -16.81 15.93 22.23
CA GLU A 25 -15.46 15.59 21.77
C GLU A 25 -14.39 16.58 22.21
N GLU A 26 -14.62 17.88 22.02
CA GLU A 26 -13.62 18.91 22.31
C GLU A 26 -13.24 18.94 23.79
N ALA A 27 -14.24 18.89 24.69
CA ALA A 27 -14.02 18.87 26.12
C ALA A 27 -13.35 17.57 26.60
N ALA A 28 -13.74 16.41 26.05
CA ALA A 28 -13.10 15.14 26.38
C ALA A 28 -11.64 15.09 25.89
N ASN A 29 -11.35 15.61 24.70
CA ASN A 29 -10.00 15.68 24.18
C ASN A 29 -9.13 16.60 25.06
N ALA A 30 -9.65 17.76 25.47
CA ALA A 30 -8.94 18.66 26.36
C ALA A 30 -8.63 18.04 27.73
N GLN A 31 -9.52 17.19 28.25
CA GLN A 31 -9.35 16.54 29.55
C GLN A 31 -8.39 15.34 29.52
N TYR A 32 -8.44 14.52 28.47
CA TYR A 32 -7.75 13.21 28.46
C TYR A 32 -6.54 13.14 27.53
N ILE A 33 -6.48 13.96 26.49
CA ILE A 33 -5.39 13.91 25.49
C ILE A 33 -4.28 14.90 25.87
N HIS A 34 -4.63 16.13 26.25
CA HIS A 34 -3.64 17.14 26.62
C HIS A 34 -2.90 16.75 27.90
N GLY A 35 -1.58 16.60 27.79
CA GLY A 35 -0.69 16.28 28.91
C GLY A 35 -0.59 14.79 29.26
N GLN A 36 -1.22 13.90 28.48
CA GLN A 36 -1.16 12.46 28.70
C GLN A 36 0.20 11.88 28.28
N ALA A 37 0.82 11.07 29.14
CA ALA A 37 2.12 10.43 28.89
C ALA A 37 1.99 8.99 28.36
N ASN A 38 0.83 8.35 28.53
CA ASN A 38 0.62 6.99 28.07
C ASN A 38 0.41 6.93 26.54
N GLN A 39 1.49 6.63 25.81
CA GLN A 39 1.50 6.53 24.35
C GLN A 39 0.56 5.44 23.81
N TYR A 40 0.34 4.37 24.57
CA TYR A 40 -0.55 3.28 24.15
C TYR A 40 -2.01 3.74 24.15
N PHE A 41 -2.43 4.49 25.17
CA PHE A 41 -3.75 5.14 25.18
C PHE A 41 -3.91 6.11 24.00
N LEU A 42 -2.92 6.96 23.76
CA LEU A 42 -2.98 7.94 22.66
C LEU A 42 -3.08 7.26 21.28
N LEU A 43 -2.42 6.11 21.11
CA LEU A 43 -2.52 5.31 19.90
C LEU A 43 -3.91 4.68 19.72
N ILE A 44 -4.52 4.18 20.79
CA ILE A 44 -5.92 3.69 20.75
C ILE A 44 -6.87 4.83 20.38
N VAL A 45 -6.65 6.03 20.91
CA VAL A 45 -7.41 7.24 20.55
C VAL A 45 -7.21 7.62 19.07
N ASP A 46 -6.00 7.53 18.53
CA ASP A 46 -5.73 7.77 17.10
C ASP A 46 -6.58 6.83 16.21
N PHE A 47 -6.69 5.54 16.53
CA PHE A 47 -7.57 4.60 15.80
C PHE A 47 -9.05 4.99 15.89
N PHE A 48 -9.49 5.37 17.08
CA PHE A 48 -10.85 5.83 17.30
C PHE A 48 -11.20 7.10 16.51
N LEU A 49 -10.27 8.05 16.45
CA LEU A 49 -10.41 9.29 15.69
C LEU A 49 -10.44 8.99 14.19
N LEU A 50 -9.60 8.08 13.69
CA LEU A 50 -9.65 7.62 12.30
C LEU A 50 -11.04 7.06 11.96
N GLN A 51 -11.55 6.13 12.77
CA GLN A 51 -12.89 5.56 12.56
C GLN A 51 -13.96 6.66 12.59
N THR A 52 -13.98 7.50 13.63
CA THR A 52 -15.07 8.46 13.82
C THR A 52 -15.08 9.54 12.76
N ILE A 53 -13.91 10.09 12.43
CA ILE A 53 -13.80 11.16 11.45
C ILE A 53 -14.22 10.62 10.09
N VAL A 54 -13.68 9.50 9.63
CA VAL A 54 -14.04 8.93 8.32
C VAL A 54 -15.53 8.58 8.24
N ALA A 55 -16.12 8.04 9.32
CA ALA A 55 -17.55 7.74 9.37
C ALA A 55 -18.42 9.01 9.32
N THR A 56 -18.03 10.09 10.01
CA THR A 56 -18.82 11.32 10.11
C THR A 56 -18.64 12.28 8.93
N THR A 57 -17.50 12.23 8.24
CA THR A 57 -17.22 13.03 7.04
C THR A 57 -17.52 12.29 5.74
N SER A 58 -18.09 11.09 5.83
CA SER A 58 -18.49 10.20 4.73
C SER A 58 -18.90 10.97 3.46
N GLY A 59 -18.11 10.81 2.40
CA GLY A 59 -18.37 11.39 1.08
C GLY A 59 -17.65 12.71 0.78
N ASN A 60 -17.03 13.35 1.77
CA ASN A 60 -16.20 14.54 1.55
C ASN A 60 -14.74 14.28 1.97
N THR A 61 -13.91 13.94 0.98
CA THR A 61 -12.52 13.56 1.23
C THR A 61 -11.64 14.71 1.68
N ASP A 62 -11.89 15.94 1.21
CA ASP A 62 -11.11 17.10 1.62
C ASP A 62 -11.40 17.43 3.09
N ARG A 63 -12.68 17.36 3.50
CA ARG A 63 -13.07 17.50 4.90
C ARG A 63 -12.47 16.40 5.78
N THR A 64 -12.46 15.16 5.28
CA THR A 64 -11.84 14.02 5.99
C THR A 64 -10.35 14.27 6.22
N GLN A 65 -9.62 14.64 5.17
CA GLN A 65 -8.19 14.90 5.25
C GLN A 65 -7.86 16.09 6.17
N LEU A 66 -8.63 17.17 6.09
CA LEU A 66 -8.45 18.36 6.93
C LEU A 66 -8.71 18.06 8.41
N ALA A 67 -9.70 17.20 8.72
CA ALA A 67 -10.02 16.82 10.09
C ALA A 67 -9.02 15.83 10.69
N LEU A 68 -8.53 14.86 9.90
CA LEU A 68 -7.56 13.86 10.38
C LEU A 68 -6.19 14.46 10.70
N ARG A 69 -5.74 15.45 9.92
CA ARG A 69 -4.40 16.01 10.03
C ARG A 69 -4.03 16.55 11.42
N PRO A 70 -4.86 17.35 12.10
CA PRO A 70 -4.57 17.80 13.47
C PRO A 70 -4.95 16.75 14.53
N ALA A 71 -5.85 15.83 14.22
CA ALA A 71 -6.42 14.89 15.19
C ALA A 71 -5.51 13.68 15.46
N VAL A 72 -4.84 13.17 14.42
CA VAL A 72 -4.06 11.92 14.49
C VAL A 72 -2.58 12.24 14.57
N GLN A 73 -1.96 12.00 15.72
CA GLN A 73 -0.59 12.46 16.01
C GLN A 73 0.46 11.37 15.88
N PHE A 74 0.23 10.21 16.50
CA PHE A 74 1.22 9.13 16.57
C PHE A 74 1.32 8.39 15.25
N LEU A 75 0.16 8.06 14.66
CA LEU A 75 0.15 7.39 13.36
C LEU A 75 0.69 8.29 12.25
N SER A 76 0.68 9.61 12.41
CA SER A 76 1.28 10.56 11.46
C SER A 76 2.80 10.72 11.62
N SER A 77 3.41 10.13 12.65
CA SER A 77 4.84 10.30 12.97
C SER A 77 5.69 9.12 12.53
N GLU A 78 6.53 9.31 11.50
CA GLU A 78 7.39 8.24 10.98
C GLU A 78 8.36 7.67 12.02
N SER A 79 8.96 8.55 12.85
CA SER A 79 9.91 8.13 13.89
C SER A 79 9.24 7.24 14.94
N PHE A 80 7.99 7.54 15.30
CA PHE A 80 7.21 6.70 16.18
C PHE A 80 6.91 5.34 15.52
N LEU A 81 6.43 5.34 14.28
CA LEU A 81 6.08 4.10 13.59
C LEU A 81 7.27 3.14 13.45
N GLN A 82 8.46 3.66 13.12
CA GLN A 82 9.67 2.86 12.96
C GLN A 82 10.19 2.33 14.30
N GLY A 83 10.10 3.12 15.37
CA GLY A 83 10.54 2.72 16.71
C GLY A 83 9.58 1.77 17.43
N TYR A 84 8.28 1.80 17.09
CA TYR A 84 7.21 1.16 17.86
C TYR A 84 6.31 0.24 17.01
N GLY A 85 6.84 -0.37 15.95
CA GLY A 85 6.10 -1.20 14.99
C GLY A 85 5.14 -2.24 15.59
N GLN A 86 5.65 -3.15 16.43
CA GLN A 86 4.83 -4.19 17.09
C GLN A 86 3.70 -3.59 17.94
N TYR A 87 3.93 -2.43 18.56
CA TYR A 87 2.94 -1.79 19.41
C TYR A 87 1.72 -1.31 18.64
N ILE A 88 1.87 -0.99 17.35
CA ILE A 88 0.76 -0.58 16.49
C ILE A 88 -0.18 -1.74 16.22
N ALA A 89 0.38 -2.91 15.89
CA ALA A 89 -0.41 -4.13 15.72
C ALA A 89 -1.10 -4.50 17.04
N ASP A 90 -0.38 -4.54 18.16
CA ASP A 90 -0.97 -4.84 19.48
C ASP A 90 -2.06 -3.83 19.88
N ALA A 91 -1.87 -2.55 19.62
CA ALA A 91 -2.83 -1.51 19.97
C ALA A 91 -4.09 -1.58 19.10
N LEU A 92 -3.97 -1.98 17.84
CA LEU A 92 -5.12 -2.19 16.96
C LEU A 92 -5.99 -3.35 17.47
N ASP A 93 -5.39 -4.44 17.96
CA ASP A 93 -6.14 -5.55 18.58
C ASP A 93 -6.87 -5.07 19.84
N CYS A 94 -6.14 -4.38 20.71
CA CYS A 94 -6.70 -3.84 21.93
C CYS A 94 -7.85 -2.87 21.65
N TYR A 95 -7.73 -2.03 20.62
CA TYR A 95 -8.77 -1.10 20.19
C TYR A 95 -10.03 -1.87 19.76
N GLU A 96 -9.89 -2.88 18.92
CA GLU A 96 -11.00 -3.70 18.42
C GLU A 96 -11.73 -4.42 19.57
N GLU A 97 -11.00 -5.01 20.51
CA GLU A 97 -11.58 -5.61 21.71
C GLU A 97 -12.36 -4.60 22.55
N LEU A 98 -11.77 -3.41 22.79
CA LEU A 98 -12.39 -2.37 23.61
C LEU A 98 -13.67 -1.82 22.98
N GLU A 99 -13.67 -1.53 21.68
CA GLU A 99 -14.89 -1.07 21.01
C GLU A 99 -15.97 -2.16 21.01
N HIS A 100 -15.60 -3.43 20.87
CA HIS A 100 -16.55 -4.54 21.01
C HIS A 100 -17.16 -4.63 22.42
N GLU A 101 -16.34 -4.48 23.47
CA GLU A 101 -16.80 -4.46 24.86
C GLU A 101 -17.75 -3.28 25.14
N ILE A 102 -17.42 -2.09 24.64
CA ILE A 102 -18.15 -0.84 24.93
C ILE A 102 -19.45 -0.75 24.11
N ALA A 103 -19.43 -1.17 22.84
CA ALA A 103 -20.51 -0.92 21.88
C ALA A 103 -21.41 -2.14 21.64
N SER A 104 -21.50 -3.09 22.59
CA SER A 104 -22.11 -4.43 22.54
C SER A 104 -23.49 -4.62 21.85
N GLN A 105 -24.18 -3.58 21.36
CA GLN A 105 -25.43 -3.69 20.59
C GLN A 105 -25.55 -2.80 19.32
N ALA A 106 -24.52 -2.05 18.89
CA ALA A 106 -24.65 -1.24 17.68
C ALA A 106 -23.33 -1.09 16.93
N ARG A 107 -23.29 -1.57 15.67
CA ARG A 107 -22.24 -1.40 14.64
C ARG A 107 -21.18 -2.52 14.54
N GLN A 108 -21.61 -3.77 14.42
CA GLN A 108 -20.71 -4.90 14.15
C GLN A 108 -20.07 -4.93 12.74
N PHE A 109 -20.42 -4.02 11.82
CA PHE A 109 -20.00 -4.10 10.42
C PHE A 109 -19.53 -2.76 9.87
N ASP A 110 -18.45 -2.17 10.42
CA ASP A 110 -17.58 -1.27 9.63
C ASP A 110 -16.35 -0.76 10.40
N GLU A 111 -16.24 -0.96 11.71
CA GLU A 111 -15.28 -0.25 12.57
C GLU A 111 -13.84 -0.37 12.08
N ARG A 112 -13.41 -1.60 11.87
CA ARG A 112 -12.09 -1.95 11.33
C ARG A 112 -11.87 -1.41 9.93
N GLN A 113 -12.87 -1.53 9.06
CA GLN A 113 -12.80 -1.03 7.69
C GLN A 113 -12.64 0.49 7.65
N GLN A 114 -13.32 1.24 8.54
CA GLN A 114 -13.18 2.68 8.63
C GLN A 114 -11.80 3.11 9.15
N VAL A 115 -11.20 2.34 10.08
CA VAL A 115 -9.80 2.57 10.50
C VAL A 115 -8.83 2.39 9.33
N PHE A 116 -8.92 1.28 8.59
CA PHE A 116 -8.07 1.03 7.43
C PHE A 116 -8.28 2.08 6.32
N ARG A 117 -9.52 2.51 6.11
CA ARG A 117 -9.84 3.63 5.22
C ARG A 117 -9.19 4.93 5.69
N GLY A 118 -9.19 5.18 7.00
CA GLY A 118 -8.51 6.32 7.63
C GLY A 118 -7.02 6.35 7.34
N PHE A 119 -6.34 5.19 7.39
CA PHE A 119 -4.91 5.12 7.08
C PHE A 119 -4.57 5.67 5.70
N ILE A 120 -5.44 5.48 4.69
CA ILE A 120 -5.22 5.95 3.32
C ILE A 120 -5.00 7.47 3.26
N TYR A 121 -5.61 8.23 4.18
CA TYR A 121 -5.50 9.69 4.25
C TYR A 121 -4.22 10.17 4.95
N LEU A 122 -3.50 9.28 5.65
CA LEU A 122 -2.30 9.64 6.39
C LEU A 122 -1.07 9.69 5.45
N PRO A 123 -0.11 10.60 5.71
CA PRO A 123 1.13 10.65 4.94
C PRO A 123 1.96 9.36 5.10
N THR A 124 1.89 8.75 6.28
CA THR A 124 2.62 7.55 6.72
C THR A 124 1.95 6.23 6.35
N ARG A 125 0.86 6.25 5.57
CA ARG A 125 0.02 5.09 5.22
C ARG A 125 0.78 3.83 4.82
N CYS A 126 1.84 3.98 4.01
CA CYS A 126 2.65 2.85 3.56
C CYS A 126 3.47 2.24 4.71
N ILE A 127 3.97 3.04 5.65
CA ILE A 127 4.72 2.54 6.81
C ILE A 127 3.77 1.80 7.76
N ILE A 128 2.58 2.36 8.01
CA ILE A 128 1.56 1.74 8.86
C ILE A 128 1.19 0.37 8.30
N ILE A 129 0.85 0.29 7.01
CA ILE A 129 0.38 -0.97 6.44
C ILE A 129 1.49 -2.03 6.39
N LYS A 130 2.73 -1.66 6.04
CA LYS A 130 3.89 -2.56 6.10
C LYS A 130 4.07 -3.13 7.50
N THR A 131 3.93 -2.28 8.50
CA THR A 131 4.04 -2.67 9.91
C THR A 131 2.96 -3.67 10.30
N ILE A 132 1.70 -3.38 9.98
CA ILE A 132 0.58 -4.28 10.30
C ILE A 132 0.76 -5.63 9.61
N ILE A 133 1.09 -5.65 8.31
CA ILE A 133 1.29 -6.89 7.55
C ILE A 133 2.48 -7.72 8.04
N LYS A 134 3.55 -7.05 8.48
CA LYS A 134 4.71 -7.73 9.09
C LYS A 134 4.34 -8.45 10.39
N HIS A 135 3.50 -7.83 11.22
CA HIS A 135 3.11 -8.37 12.52
C HIS A 135 1.85 -9.24 12.47
N ARG A 136 1.05 -9.15 11.41
CA ARG A 136 -0.20 -9.91 11.20
C ARG A 136 -0.28 -10.54 9.80
N PRO A 137 0.63 -11.46 9.47
CA PRO A 137 0.71 -11.99 8.12
C PRO A 137 -0.52 -12.79 7.69
N LEU A 138 -1.21 -13.43 8.63
CA LEU A 138 -2.39 -14.27 8.37
C LEU A 138 -3.64 -13.46 8.01
N GLU A 139 -3.67 -12.17 8.32
CA GLU A 139 -4.81 -11.29 8.05
C GLU A 139 -4.71 -10.56 6.70
N PHE A 140 -3.73 -10.91 5.88
CA PHE A 140 -3.43 -10.21 4.61
C PHE A 140 -4.66 -10.03 3.73
N ASP A 141 -5.44 -11.09 3.51
CA ASP A 141 -6.63 -11.05 2.65
C ASP A 141 -7.73 -10.17 3.22
N GLN A 142 -7.96 -10.28 4.53
CA GLN A 142 -8.98 -9.52 5.22
C GLN A 142 -8.67 -8.02 5.18
N ILE A 143 -7.39 -7.65 5.40
CA ILE A 143 -6.92 -6.27 5.33
C ILE A 143 -7.02 -5.74 3.89
N MET A 144 -6.65 -6.57 2.90
CA MET A 144 -6.82 -6.24 1.49
C MET A 144 -8.29 -5.93 1.17
N ASP A 145 -9.23 -6.76 1.65
CA ASP A 145 -10.66 -6.53 1.44
C ASP A 145 -11.16 -5.23 2.05
N TYR A 146 -10.71 -4.87 3.26
CA TYR A 146 -11.06 -3.59 3.87
C TYR A 146 -10.57 -2.39 3.05
N LEU A 147 -9.33 -2.48 2.55
CA LEU A 147 -8.73 -1.43 1.73
C LEU A 147 -9.43 -1.30 0.37
N LEU A 148 -9.70 -2.40 -0.32
CA LEU A 148 -10.34 -2.38 -1.64
C LEU A 148 -11.80 -1.90 -1.57
N LYS A 149 -12.54 -2.27 -0.51
CA LYS A 149 -13.90 -1.74 -0.27
C LYS A 149 -13.92 -0.22 -0.09
N SER A 150 -12.80 0.39 0.30
CA SER A 150 -12.71 1.84 0.42
C SER A 150 -12.73 2.55 -0.93
N LEU A 151 -12.35 1.87 -2.02
CA LEU A 151 -12.18 2.48 -3.35
C LEU A 151 -13.44 3.20 -3.84
N GLN A 152 -14.62 2.62 -3.61
CA GLN A 152 -15.90 3.20 -4.04
C GLN A 152 -16.21 4.57 -3.40
N HIS A 153 -15.50 4.93 -2.33
CA HIS A 153 -15.70 6.17 -1.59
C HIS A 153 -14.50 7.13 -1.69
N LEU A 154 -13.55 6.85 -2.58
CA LEU A 154 -12.33 7.65 -2.76
C LEU A 154 -12.36 8.34 -4.13
N PRO A 155 -12.05 9.64 -4.23
CA PRO A 155 -11.83 10.29 -5.50
C PRO A 155 -10.53 9.79 -6.12
N THR A 156 -10.35 10.02 -7.42
CA THR A 156 -9.22 9.53 -8.22
C THR A 156 -7.86 9.75 -7.58
N LYS A 157 -7.62 10.91 -6.94
CA LYS A 157 -6.35 11.19 -6.24
C LYS A 157 -6.08 10.23 -5.08
N HIS A 158 -7.09 9.90 -4.28
CA HIS A 158 -6.93 9.00 -3.13
C HIS A 158 -6.94 7.52 -3.55
N ALA A 159 -7.49 7.20 -4.72
CA ALA A 159 -7.31 5.87 -5.32
C ALA A 159 -5.82 5.57 -5.59
N LEU A 160 -5.00 6.59 -5.91
CA LEU A 160 -3.54 6.43 -6.00
C LEU A 160 -2.91 6.11 -4.64
N TYR A 161 -3.38 6.74 -3.57
CA TYR A 161 -2.89 6.45 -2.22
C TYR A 161 -3.24 5.03 -1.77
N LEU A 162 -4.44 4.56 -2.11
CA LEU A 162 -4.82 3.16 -1.94
C LEU A 162 -3.91 2.24 -2.76
N SER A 163 -3.64 2.58 -4.02
CA SER A 163 -2.72 1.83 -4.87
C SER A 163 -1.32 1.70 -4.25
N ASP A 164 -0.74 2.81 -3.77
CA ASP A 164 0.55 2.80 -3.08
C ASP A 164 0.52 1.93 -1.81
N THR A 165 -0.60 1.97 -1.08
CA THR A 165 -0.79 1.20 0.17
C THR A 165 -0.86 -0.31 -0.12
N VAL A 166 -1.61 -0.72 -1.14
CA VAL A 166 -1.70 -2.12 -1.56
C VAL A 166 -0.35 -2.61 -2.10
N TYR A 167 0.36 -1.78 -2.88
CA TYR A 167 1.72 -2.11 -3.31
C TYR A 167 2.64 -2.36 -2.11
N ALA A 168 2.61 -1.50 -1.09
CA ALA A 168 3.41 -1.65 0.13
C ALA A 168 3.08 -2.92 0.92
N MET A 169 1.81 -3.39 0.89
CA MET A 169 1.45 -4.70 1.45
C MET A 169 2.16 -5.84 0.71
N VAL A 170 2.10 -5.84 -0.63
CA VAL A 170 2.73 -6.88 -1.46
C VAL A 170 4.24 -6.84 -1.34
N GLU A 171 4.85 -5.66 -1.29
CA GLU A 171 6.29 -5.51 -1.04
C GLU A 171 6.72 -6.15 0.29
N THR A 172 5.85 -6.16 1.31
CA THR A 172 6.11 -6.84 2.60
C THR A 172 5.95 -8.36 2.50
N GLN A 173 5.08 -8.85 1.62
CA GLN A 173 4.84 -10.28 1.39
C GLN A 173 4.72 -10.58 -0.11
N PRO A 174 5.86 -10.63 -0.84
CA PRO A 174 5.87 -10.75 -2.30
C PRO A 174 5.17 -12.01 -2.82
N GLN A 175 5.13 -13.10 -2.02
CA GLN A 175 4.45 -14.34 -2.36
C GLN A 175 2.95 -14.16 -2.65
N ASN A 176 2.34 -13.06 -2.17
CA ASN A 176 0.93 -12.76 -2.42
C ASN A 176 0.68 -12.00 -3.73
N ALA A 177 1.71 -11.57 -4.46
CA ALA A 177 1.57 -10.70 -5.63
C ALA A 177 0.65 -11.29 -6.71
N HIS A 178 0.83 -12.57 -7.04
CA HIS A 178 -0.01 -13.28 -8.00
C HIS A 178 -1.49 -13.20 -7.62
N ARG A 179 -1.82 -13.57 -6.38
CA ARG A 179 -3.20 -13.54 -5.88
C ARG A 179 -3.79 -12.13 -5.91
N VAL A 180 -3.01 -11.12 -5.51
CA VAL A 180 -3.46 -9.74 -5.50
C VAL A 180 -3.75 -9.24 -6.91
N ARG A 181 -2.86 -9.46 -7.89
CA ARG A 181 -3.12 -8.99 -9.26
C ARG A 181 -4.36 -9.65 -9.87
N TYR A 182 -4.59 -10.95 -9.64
CA TYR A 182 -5.79 -11.63 -10.14
C TYR A 182 -7.05 -11.02 -9.54
N LYS A 183 -7.06 -10.77 -8.22
CA LYS A 183 -8.18 -10.12 -7.53
C LYS A 183 -8.47 -8.72 -8.09
N LEU A 184 -7.43 -7.91 -8.32
CA LEU A 184 -7.57 -6.58 -8.89
C LEU A 184 -8.12 -6.61 -10.34
N SER A 185 -7.66 -7.56 -11.15
CA SER A 185 -8.14 -7.78 -12.52
C SER A 185 -9.58 -8.30 -12.57
N GLU A 186 -9.94 -9.23 -11.70
CA GLU A 186 -11.32 -9.74 -11.58
C GLU A 186 -12.29 -8.62 -11.21
N LEU A 187 -11.91 -7.80 -10.22
CA LEU A 187 -12.68 -6.64 -9.78
C LEU A 187 -12.63 -5.47 -10.77
N ARG A 188 -11.73 -5.50 -11.75
CA ARG A 188 -11.49 -4.42 -12.72
C ARG A 188 -11.19 -3.09 -12.03
N ILE A 189 -10.21 -3.11 -11.12
CA ILE A 189 -9.78 -1.92 -10.39
C ILE A 189 -8.26 -1.78 -10.42
N LEU A 190 -7.78 -0.54 -10.32
CA LEU A 190 -6.36 -0.21 -10.21
C LEU A 190 -5.47 -0.88 -11.31
N PRO A 191 -5.77 -0.69 -12.61
CA PRO A 191 -5.03 -1.35 -13.69
C PRO A 191 -3.52 -1.00 -13.69
N SER A 192 -3.14 0.22 -13.30
CA SER A 192 -1.72 0.60 -13.18
C SER A 192 -1.00 -0.19 -12.08
N LEU A 193 -1.69 -0.53 -10.99
CA LEU A 193 -1.14 -1.37 -9.93
C LEU A 193 -0.96 -2.82 -10.42
N VAL A 194 -1.91 -3.34 -11.19
CA VAL A 194 -1.79 -4.67 -11.81
C VAL A 194 -0.52 -4.76 -12.64
N ILE A 195 -0.23 -3.75 -13.47
CA ILE A 195 1.04 -3.68 -14.23
C ILE A 195 2.23 -3.69 -13.28
N HIS A 196 2.22 -2.81 -12.28
CA HIS A 196 3.33 -2.66 -11.35
C HIS A 196 3.66 -3.97 -10.62
N LEU A 197 2.64 -4.66 -10.09
CA LEU A 197 2.80 -5.93 -9.39
C LEU A 197 3.28 -7.05 -10.33
N THR A 198 2.78 -7.05 -11.57
CA THR A 198 3.14 -8.05 -12.57
C THR A 198 4.61 -7.92 -12.94
N VAL A 199 5.08 -6.69 -13.17
CA VAL A 199 6.48 -6.41 -13.49
C VAL A 199 7.41 -6.65 -12.30
N ALA A 200 7.05 -6.16 -11.11
CA ALA A 200 7.96 -6.18 -9.96
C ALA A 200 8.06 -7.54 -9.25
N PHE A 201 7.03 -8.39 -9.34
CA PHE A 201 6.94 -9.59 -8.50
C PHE A 201 6.53 -10.88 -9.22
N CYS A 202 6.00 -10.82 -10.45
CA CYS A 202 5.38 -11.99 -11.10
C CYS A 202 6.07 -12.35 -12.43
N ASN A 203 7.26 -12.94 -12.36
CA ASN A 203 8.10 -13.21 -13.53
C ASN A 203 7.69 -14.44 -14.35
N ASP A 204 6.86 -15.33 -13.78
CA ASP A 204 6.67 -16.69 -14.32
C ASP A 204 5.61 -16.77 -15.43
N ASP A 205 4.57 -15.94 -15.36
CA ASP A 205 3.39 -15.98 -16.23
C ASP A 205 3.01 -14.58 -16.80
N TYR A 206 3.97 -13.66 -16.77
CA TYR A 206 3.81 -12.27 -17.20
C TYR A 206 3.10 -12.13 -18.55
N VAL A 207 3.58 -12.88 -19.56
CA VAL A 207 3.09 -12.78 -20.95
C VAL A 207 1.65 -13.28 -21.04
N ASP A 208 1.38 -14.45 -20.49
CA ASP A 208 0.06 -15.09 -20.56
C ASP A 208 -0.99 -14.28 -19.78
N PHE A 209 -0.61 -13.75 -18.62
CA PHE A 209 -1.49 -12.91 -17.82
C PHE A 209 -1.90 -11.64 -18.56
N LEU A 210 -0.94 -10.87 -19.09
CA LEU A 210 -1.25 -9.63 -19.80
C LEU A 210 -1.97 -9.91 -21.12
N ASN A 211 -1.59 -10.95 -21.86
CA ASN A 211 -2.34 -11.38 -23.05
C ASN A 211 -3.80 -11.70 -22.69
N GLY A 212 -4.05 -12.37 -21.57
CA GLY A 212 -5.39 -12.61 -21.05
C GLY A 212 -6.15 -11.31 -20.79
N VAL A 213 -5.51 -10.33 -20.15
CA VAL A 213 -6.10 -9.01 -19.88
C VAL A 213 -6.44 -8.26 -21.18
N PHE A 214 -5.50 -8.20 -22.14
CA PHE A 214 -5.71 -7.52 -23.42
C PHE A 214 -6.75 -8.20 -24.31
N ASN A 215 -6.85 -9.53 -24.27
CA ASN A 215 -7.84 -10.26 -25.08
C ASN A 215 -9.24 -10.19 -24.49
N LEU A 216 -9.37 -10.26 -23.16
CA LEU A 216 -10.67 -10.32 -22.51
C LEU A 216 -11.24 -8.93 -22.18
N GLN A 217 -10.38 -7.97 -21.82
CA GLN A 217 -10.82 -6.72 -21.18
C GLN A 217 -9.92 -5.50 -21.54
N PRO A 218 -9.63 -5.24 -22.82
CA PRO A 218 -8.68 -4.20 -23.22
C PRO A 218 -9.16 -2.79 -22.87
N SER A 219 -10.46 -2.52 -22.95
CA SER A 219 -11.02 -1.19 -22.72
C SER A 219 -10.80 -0.70 -21.29
N TRP A 220 -11.03 -1.55 -20.29
CA TRP A 220 -10.76 -1.21 -18.89
C TRP A 220 -9.26 -0.96 -18.64
N PHE A 221 -8.42 -1.83 -19.17
CA PHE A 221 -6.98 -1.78 -18.92
C PHE A 221 -6.32 -0.56 -19.57
N LEU A 222 -6.81 -0.14 -20.75
CA LEU A 222 -6.32 1.02 -21.49
C LEU A 222 -6.97 2.34 -21.05
N GLN A 223 -8.16 2.32 -20.43
CA GLN A 223 -8.82 3.50 -19.86
C GLN A 223 -8.21 3.93 -18.51
N GLN A 224 -6.88 3.95 -18.42
CA GLN A 224 -6.21 4.48 -17.23
C GLN A 224 -6.40 6.00 -17.20
N SER A 225 -6.67 6.56 -16.02
CA SER A 225 -6.85 8.00 -15.87
C SER A 225 -5.57 8.75 -16.23
N SER A 226 -5.68 10.02 -16.63
CA SER A 226 -4.53 10.91 -16.88
C SER A 226 -3.59 11.03 -15.67
N THR A 227 -4.09 10.80 -14.45
CA THR A 227 -3.30 10.77 -13.22
C THR A 227 -2.41 9.53 -13.08
N SER A 228 -2.60 8.51 -13.92
CA SER A 228 -1.79 7.30 -13.94
C SER A 228 -0.39 7.54 -14.51
N GLY A 229 -0.16 8.65 -15.21
CA GLY A 229 1.15 9.00 -15.77
C GLY A 229 2.27 9.01 -14.72
N ALA A 230 2.01 9.52 -13.51
CA ALA A 230 3.00 9.47 -12.42
C ALA A 230 3.30 8.03 -11.96
N SER A 231 2.27 7.17 -11.92
CA SER A 231 2.44 5.76 -11.57
C SER A 231 3.20 5.00 -12.67
N LEU A 232 2.88 5.24 -13.94
CA LEU A 232 3.56 4.64 -15.08
C LEU A 232 5.02 5.07 -15.16
N THR A 233 5.33 6.34 -14.86
CA THR A 233 6.71 6.81 -14.74
C THR A 233 7.46 6.10 -13.61
N LYS A 234 6.84 5.88 -12.44
CA LYS A 234 7.47 5.10 -11.37
C LYS A 234 7.76 3.66 -11.81
N ILE A 235 6.82 3.01 -12.49
CA ILE A 235 7.01 1.66 -13.04
C ILE A 235 8.19 1.67 -14.03
N LYS A 236 8.24 2.65 -14.95
CA LYS A 236 9.37 2.84 -15.86
C LYS A 236 10.68 2.96 -15.11
N THR A 237 10.77 3.85 -14.12
CA THR A 237 11.99 4.07 -13.34
C THR A 237 12.43 2.80 -12.62
N SER A 238 11.49 2.02 -12.06
CA SER A 238 11.80 0.72 -11.43
C SER A 238 12.37 -0.27 -12.44
N ILE A 239 11.75 -0.39 -13.62
CA ILE A 239 12.23 -1.24 -14.71
C ILE A 239 13.64 -0.84 -15.13
N ILE A 240 13.86 0.45 -15.41
CA ILE A 240 15.16 0.95 -15.87
C ILE A 240 16.25 0.72 -14.82
N GLN A 241 15.92 0.87 -13.54
CA GLN A 241 16.87 0.56 -12.46
C GLN A 241 17.24 -0.93 -12.47
N GLU A 242 16.26 -1.83 -12.57
CA GLU A 242 16.51 -3.27 -12.60
C GLU A 242 17.34 -3.69 -13.83
N LEU A 243 17.09 -3.07 -14.99
CA LEU A 243 17.92 -3.26 -16.19
C LEU A 243 19.35 -2.74 -15.97
N SER A 244 19.51 -1.61 -15.29
CA SER A 244 20.83 -1.03 -14.99
C SER A 244 21.62 -1.92 -14.04
N ASP A 245 20.98 -2.41 -12.97
CA ASP A 245 21.58 -3.32 -11.99
C ASP A 245 22.07 -4.62 -12.65
N TYR A 246 21.32 -5.12 -13.64
CA TYR A 246 21.70 -6.29 -14.42
C TYR A 246 22.90 -6.01 -15.35
N ILE A 247 22.91 -4.88 -16.04
CA ILE A 247 24.06 -4.45 -16.88
C ILE A 247 25.33 -4.35 -16.02
N ASP A 248 25.23 -3.77 -14.82
CA ASP A 248 26.36 -3.63 -13.90
C ASP A 248 26.86 -5.00 -13.42
N ALA A 249 25.95 -5.95 -13.16
CA ALA A 249 26.31 -7.32 -12.78
C ALA A 249 27.06 -8.07 -13.91
N ILE A 250 26.64 -7.91 -15.17
CA ILE A 250 27.36 -8.48 -16.32
C ILE A 250 28.72 -7.78 -16.52
N SER A 251 28.79 -6.47 -16.32
CA SER A 251 30.01 -5.70 -16.56
C SER A 251 31.09 -5.95 -15.50
N THR A 252 30.70 -6.37 -14.29
CA THR A 252 31.61 -6.64 -13.15
C THR A 252 32.04 -8.10 -13.05
N SER A 253 31.38 -9.02 -13.75
CA SER A 253 31.82 -10.42 -13.84
C SER A 253 33.03 -10.50 -14.79
N ALA A 254 34.19 -10.90 -14.25
CA ALA A 254 35.44 -10.96 -14.98
C ALA A 254 35.32 -11.80 -16.27
N PRO A 255 35.96 -11.39 -17.39
CA PRO A 255 35.89 -12.12 -18.65
C PRO A 255 36.57 -13.48 -18.48
N THR A 256 35.78 -14.51 -18.19
CA THR A 256 36.26 -15.88 -18.21
C THR A 256 36.27 -16.32 -19.67
N MET A 257 37.44 -16.75 -20.12
CA MET A 257 37.73 -17.05 -21.52
C MET A 257 36.66 -17.98 -22.14
N ILE A 258 36.11 -17.53 -23.28
CA ILE A 258 35.36 -18.32 -24.26
C ILE A 258 34.22 -19.14 -23.60
N GLN A 259 33.17 -18.45 -23.15
CA GLN A 259 31.86 -19.07 -23.05
C GLN A 259 30.89 -18.23 -23.89
N GLU A 260 30.11 -18.92 -24.71
CA GLU A 260 28.88 -18.38 -25.30
C GLU A 260 28.16 -17.58 -24.22
N GLN A 261 27.86 -16.30 -24.49
CA GLN A 261 27.12 -15.49 -23.54
C GLN A 261 25.82 -16.25 -23.20
N PRO A 262 25.51 -16.45 -21.92
CA PRO A 262 24.26 -17.10 -21.56
C PRO A 262 23.09 -16.28 -22.14
N PRO A 263 22.02 -16.94 -22.61
CA PRO A 263 20.83 -16.23 -23.08
C PRO A 263 20.32 -15.29 -21.99
N LEU A 264 19.71 -14.18 -22.41
CA LEU A 264 19.17 -13.20 -21.47
C LEU A 264 18.19 -13.93 -20.54
N PRO A 265 18.33 -13.79 -19.21
CA PRO A 265 17.45 -14.50 -18.31
C PRO A 265 16.00 -14.02 -18.51
N VAL A 266 15.06 -14.96 -18.43
CA VAL A 266 13.66 -14.80 -18.84
C VAL A 266 12.99 -13.58 -18.20
N ASN A 267 13.38 -13.25 -16.97
CA ASN A 267 12.91 -12.06 -16.26
C ASN A 267 13.31 -10.76 -17.00
N ILE A 268 14.56 -10.63 -17.45
CA ILE A 268 15.03 -9.42 -18.16
C ILE A 268 14.30 -9.26 -19.50
N THR A 269 14.09 -10.36 -20.24
CA THR A 269 13.30 -10.32 -21.47
C THR A 269 11.85 -9.92 -21.20
N ALA A 270 11.25 -10.40 -20.11
CA ALA A 270 9.90 -10.01 -19.70
C ALA A 270 9.81 -8.53 -19.33
N ILE A 271 10.81 -8.01 -18.60
CA ILE A 271 10.93 -6.60 -18.21
C ILE A 271 11.06 -5.69 -19.44
N ILE A 272 11.90 -6.05 -20.42
CA ILE A 272 12.02 -5.31 -21.68
C ILE A 272 10.68 -5.31 -22.44
N ARG A 273 9.99 -6.45 -22.52
CA ARG A 273 8.65 -6.51 -23.14
C ARG A 273 7.63 -5.64 -22.41
N ALA A 274 7.68 -5.57 -21.08
CA ALA A 274 6.84 -4.68 -20.29
C ALA A 274 7.10 -3.21 -20.61
N LEU A 275 8.37 -2.84 -20.72
CA LEU A 275 8.77 -1.50 -21.11
C LEU A 275 8.26 -1.14 -22.51
N CYS A 276 8.39 -2.05 -23.49
CA CYS A 276 7.81 -1.87 -24.83
C CYS A 276 6.29 -1.64 -24.76
N GLY A 277 5.57 -2.42 -23.94
CA GLY A 277 4.14 -2.23 -23.72
C GLY A 277 3.80 -0.87 -23.10
N LEU A 278 4.58 -0.42 -22.11
CA LEU A 278 4.42 0.91 -21.49
C LEU A 278 4.58 2.04 -22.50
N VAL A 279 5.59 1.95 -23.36
CA VAL A 279 5.84 2.94 -24.41
C VAL A 279 4.72 2.90 -25.46
N ALA A 280 4.39 1.72 -25.98
CA ALA A 280 3.47 1.58 -27.10
C ALA A 280 2.00 1.87 -26.73
N PHE A 281 1.52 1.33 -25.61
CA PHE A 281 0.11 1.46 -25.23
C PHE A 281 -0.19 2.71 -24.40
N PHE A 282 0.78 3.18 -23.62
CA PHE A 282 0.56 4.28 -22.67
C PHE A 282 1.39 5.53 -22.99
N GLY A 283 2.17 5.54 -24.06
CA GLY A 283 2.93 6.71 -24.51
C GLY A 283 4.00 7.16 -23.50
N VAL A 284 4.48 6.26 -22.65
CA VAL A 284 5.56 6.54 -21.70
C VAL A 284 6.82 6.90 -22.48
N LYS A 285 7.42 8.06 -22.19
CA LYS A 285 8.62 8.52 -22.89
C LYS A 285 9.88 7.91 -22.30
N MET A 286 10.74 7.41 -23.18
CA MET A 286 12.09 6.99 -22.85
C MET A 286 13.12 8.07 -23.23
N THR A 287 14.19 8.16 -22.46
CA THR A 287 15.37 8.98 -22.82
C THR A 287 16.30 8.18 -23.74
N ASP A 288 17.19 8.87 -24.46
CA ASP A 288 18.18 8.22 -25.32
C ASP A 288 19.07 7.24 -24.53
N GLN A 289 19.40 7.58 -23.29
CA GLN A 289 20.17 6.71 -22.40
C GLN A 289 19.40 5.43 -22.04
N GLU A 290 18.12 5.54 -21.68
CA GLU A 290 17.26 4.40 -21.37
C GLU A 290 17.10 3.47 -22.59
N ILE A 291 17.01 4.05 -23.80
CA ILE A 291 16.95 3.30 -25.06
C ILE A 291 18.26 2.56 -25.31
N GLN A 292 19.41 3.21 -25.09
CA GLN A 292 20.72 2.59 -25.25
C GLN A 292 20.92 1.40 -24.32
N GLN A 293 20.46 1.48 -23.06
CA GLN A 293 20.52 0.35 -22.12
C GLN A 293 19.72 -0.85 -22.64
N CYS A 294 18.52 -0.62 -23.17
CA CYS A 294 17.70 -1.69 -23.74
C CYS A 294 18.34 -2.31 -24.98
N LEU A 295 18.88 -1.47 -25.88
CA LEU A 295 19.59 -1.92 -27.08
C LEU A 295 20.84 -2.75 -26.72
N PHE A 296 21.59 -2.33 -25.71
CA PHE A 296 22.74 -3.07 -25.20
C PHE A 296 22.34 -4.47 -24.74
N LEU A 297 21.27 -4.60 -23.97
CA LEU A 297 20.80 -5.90 -23.49
C LEU A 297 20.29 -6.80 -24.62
N MET A 298 19.54 -6.26 -25.58
CA MET A 298 19.05 -7.01 -26.74
C MET A 298 20.21 -7.46 -27.65
N ALA A 299 21.23 -6.63 -27.84
CA ALA A 299 22.39 -6.98 -28.67
C ALA A 299 23.29 -8.08 -28.04
N ASN A 300 23.20 -8.28 -26.73
CA ASN A 300 23.93 -9.31 -25.99
C ASN A 300 23.08 -10.56 -25.69
N ASP A 301 21.86 -10.67 -26.21
CA ASP A 301 21.06 -11.88 -26.06
C ASP A 301 21.54 -12.96 -27.06
N ALA A 302 22.06 -14.07 -26.53
CA ALA A 302 22.52 -15.19 -27.33
C ALA A 302 21.37 -16.04 -27.92
N SER A 303 20.12 -15.76 -27.58
CA SER A 303 18.95 -16.53 -28.03
C SER A 303 18.64 -16.40 -29.54
N GLU A 304 19.24 -15.43 -30.24
CA GLU A 304 19.09 -15.21 -31.69
C GLU A 304 20.26 -15.75 -32.55
N LYS A 305 21.15 -16.59 -32.01
CA LYS A 305 22.16 -17.33 -32.78
C LYS A 305 21.84 -18.82 -32.88
#